data_AF-A0A962X598-F1
#
_entry.id   AF-A0A962X598-F1
#
_cell.length_a   1.000
_cell.length_b   1.000
_cell.length_c   1.000
_cell.angle_alpha   90.00
_cell.angle_beta   90.00
_cell.angle_gamma   90.00
#
_symmetry.space_group_name_H-M   'P 1'
#
loop_
_entity.id
_entity.type
_entity.pdbx_description
1 polymer ?
#
loop_
_entity_poly.entity_id
_entity_poly.type
_entity_poly.pdbx_seq_one_letter_code
_entity_poly.pdbx_strand_id
1 'polypeptide(L)'
;MTEDEQRASDFIAACAKEVSAYILRYADEAGLERSSFLVSVAAVLASSALAAQPEDQLGAASRHIQNALGLIHCLRDEEADNPMPAAAANAGFTAPQPSP
;
A
#
# COMPACT_ATOMS: atom_id res chain seq x y z
N MET A 1 -3.32 20.88 20.18
CA MET A 1 -4.13 19.68 19.97
C MET A 1 -4.99 19.51 21.21
N THR A 2 -6.31 19.51 21.06
CA THR A 2 -7.24 19.37 22.19
C THR A 2 -7.46 17.90 22.53
N GLU A 3 -7.96 17.59 23.73
CA GLU A 3 -8.24 16.21 24.13
C GLU A 3 -9.27 15.53 23.22
N ASP A 4 -10.22 16.28 22.68
CA ASP A 4 -11.23 15.78 21.73
C ASP A 4 -10.61 15.44 20.37
N GLU A 5 -9.66 16.24 19.87
CA GLU A 5 -8.90 15.94 18.65
C GLU A 5 -8.07 14.66 18.81
N GLN A 6 -7.46 14.47 19.99
CA GLN A 6 -6.69 13.26 20.29
C GLN A 6 -7.57 12.01 20.35
N ARG A 7 -8.72 12.08 21.04
CA ARG A 7 -9.67 10.94 21.09
C ARG A 7 -10.23 10.60 19.72
N ALA A 8 -10.54 11.60 18.89
CA ALA A 8 -10.98 11.38 17.52
C ALA A 8 -9.88 10.71 16.68
N SER A 9 -8.62 11.17 16.82
CA SER A 9 -7.47 10.55 16.17
C SER A 9 -7.27 9.09 16.59
N ASP A 10 -7.34 8.79 17.88
CA ASP A 10 -7.17 7.43 18.41
C ASP A 10 -8.28 6.49 17.93
N PHE A 11 -9.52 6.99 17.87
CA PHE A 11 -10.67 6.26 17.32
C PHE A 11 -10.47 5.96 15.82
N ILE A 12 -10.07 6.96 15.03
CA ILE A 12 -9.79 6.79 13.61
C ILE A 12 -8.67 5.76 13.40
N ALA A 13 -7.61 5.83 14.20
CA ALA A 13 -6.50 4.88 14.13
C ALA A 13 -6.94 3.44 14.48
N ALA A 14 -7.80 3.27 15.48
CA ALA A 14 -8.35 1.96 15.84
C ALA A 14 -9.21 1.39 14.70
N CYS A 15 -10.11 2.19 14.11
CA CYS A 15 -10.90 1.77 12.96
C CYS A 15 -10.01 1.41 11.76
N ALA A 16 -9.00 2.23 11.44
CA ALA A 16 -8.07 1.96 10.34
C ALA A 16 -7.31 0.64 10.56
N LYS A 17 -6.95 0.32 11.81
CA LYS A 17 -6.28 -0.94 12.15
C LYS A 17 -7.20 -2.15 11.97
N GLU A 18 -8.45 -2.07 12.41
CA GLU A 18 -9.41 -3.16 12.26
C GLU A 18 -9.76 -3.41 10.79
N VAL A 19 -10.03 -2.34 10.04
CA VAL A 19 -10.35 -2.40 8.61
C VAL A 19 -9.16 -2.91 7.80
N SER A 20 -7.93 -2.48 8.10
CA SER A 20 -6.73 -2.96 7.39
C SER A 20 -6.47 -4.44 7.64
N ALA A 21 -6.69 -4.94 8.86
CA ALA A 21 -6.60 -6.37 9.16
C ALA A 21 -7.64 -7.18 8.38
N TYR A 22 -8.88 -6.67 8.26
CA TYR A 22 -9.94 -7.33 7.50
C TYR A 22 -9.63 -7.38 5.99
N ILE A 23 -9.16 -6.27 5.41
CA ILE A 23 -8.77 -6.15 4.00
C ILE A 23 -7.64 -7.14 3.67
N LEU A 24 -6.59 -7.19 4.50
CA LEU A 24 -5.47 -8.11 4.27
C LEU A 24 -5.88 -9.57 4.36
N ARG A 25 -6.76 -9.91 5.31
CA ARG A 25 -7.30 -11.27 5.42
C ARG A 25 -8.08 -11.69 4.16
N TYR A 26 -8.83 -10.76 3.55
CA TYR A 26 -9.52 -11.04 2.29
C TYR A 26 -8.55 -11.34 1.14
N ALA A 27 -7.44 -10.60 1.07
CA ALA A 27 -6.38 -10.87 0.08
C ALA A 27 -5.80 -12.28 0.26
N ASP A 28 -5.53 -12.66 1.51
CA ASP A 28 -4.99 -13.98 1.86
C ASP A 28 -5.97 -15.11 1.50
N GLU A 29 -7.25 -14.97 1.85
CA GLU A 29 -8.30 -15.94 1.55
C GLU A 29 -8.51 -16.11 0.04
N ALA A 30 -8.34 -15.03 -0.74
CA ALA A 30 -8.46 -15.04 -2.19
C ALA A 30 -7.15 -15.49 -2.91
N GLY A 31 -6.07 -15.76 -2.17
CA GLY A 31 -4.76 -16.09 -2.74
C GLY A 31 -4.13 -14.96 -3.54
N LEU A 32 -4.49 -13.70 -3.24
CA LEU A 32 -3.99 -12.51 -3.90
C LEU A 32 -2.71 -12.02 -3.23
N GLU A 33 -1.81 -11.47 -4.03
CA GLU A 33 -0.62 -10.80 -3.50
C GLU A 33 -1.06 -9.49 -2.79
N ARG A 34 -0.65 -9.35 -1.52
CA ARG A 34 -1.16 -8.32 -0.61
C ARG A 34 -0.88 -6.90 -1.10
N SER A 35 0.30 -6.61 -1.65
CA SER A 35 0.65 -5.25 -2.08
C SER A 35 -0.15 -4.78 -3.29
N SER A 36 -0.31 -5.64 -4.30
CA SER A 36 -1.14 -5.40 -5.48
C SER A 36 -2.63 -5.24 -5.11
N PHE A 37 -3.11 -6.05 -4.17
CA PHE A 37 -4.46 -5.91 -3.62
C PHE A 37 -4.66 -4.58 -2.90
N LEU A 38 -3.71 -4.17 -2.04
CA LEU A 38 -3.77 -2.88 -1.34
C LEU A 38 -3.76 -1.69 -2.30
N VAL A 39 -2.97 -1.73 -3.37
CA VAL A 39 -2.98 -0.68 -4.41
C VAL A 39 -4.36 -0.56 -5.05
N SER A 40 -4.99 -1.69 -5.36
CA SER A 40 -6.33 -1.73 -5.95
C SER A 40 -7.39 -1.18 -4.98
N VAL A 41 -7.32 -1.54 -3.70
CA VAL A 41 -8.21 -1.03 -2.65
C VAL A 41 -8.02 0.48 -2.46
N ALA A 42 -6.78 0.96 -2.44
CA ALA A 42 -6.47 2.39 -2.34
C ALA A 42 -7.06 3.17 -3.52
N ALA A 43 -6.97 2.64 -4.74
CA ALA A 43 -7.56 3.27 -5.93
C ALA A 43 -9.09 3.36 -5.85
N VAL A 44 -9.76 2.32 -5.34
CA VAL A 44 -11.23 2.34 -5.13
C VAL A 44 -11.60 3.37 -4.06
N LEU A 45 -10.92 3.37 -2.91
CA LEU A 45 -11.19 4.33 -1.83
C LEU A 45 -10.96 5.77 -2.27
N ALA A 46 -9.91 6.03 -3.04
CA ALA A 46 -9.64 7.35 -3.63
C ALA A 46 -10.77 7.76 -4.59
N SER A 47 -11.21 6.85 -5.46
CA SER A 47 -12.31 7.11 -6.40
C SER A 47 -13.64 7.37 -5.68
N SER A 48 -13.95 6.62 -4.62
CA SER A 48 -15.13 6.83 -3.80
C SER A 48 -15.08 8.15 -3.04
N ALA A 49 -13.91 8.51 -2.47
CA ALA A 49 -13.71 9.78 -1.81
C ALA A 49 -13.90 10.96 -2.77
N LEU A 50 -13.46 10.81 -4.03
CA LEU A 50 -13.66 11.79 -5.09
C LEU A 50 -15.15 11.97 -5.45
N ALA A 51 -15.89 10.87 -5.59
CA ALA A 51 -17.31 10.90 -5.89
C ALA A 51 -18.15 11.51 -4.76
N ALA A 52 -17.64 11.51 -3.53
CA ALA A 52 -18.27 12.14 -2.37
C ALA A 52 -17.94 13.63 -2.21
N GLN A 53 -17.05 14.20 -3.04
CA GLN A 53 -16.73 15.63 -3.00
C GLN A 53 -17.83 16.46 -3.67
N PRO A 54 -18.09 17.68 -3.18
CA PRO A 54 -18.97 18.62 -3.87
C PRO A 54 -18.35 19.09 -5.20
N GLU A 55 -19.18 19.46 -6.19
CA GLU A 55 -18.77 19.75 -7.58
C GLU A 55 -17.68 20.83 -7.71
N ASP A 56 -17.68 21.80 -6.80
CA ASP A 56 -16.67 22.86 -6.68
C ASP A 56 -15.29 22.35 -6.25
N GLN A 57 -15.21 21.19 -5.59
CA GLN A 57 -13.97 20.61 -5.06
C GLN A 57 -13.48 19.37 -5.84
N LEU A 58 -14.36 18.80 -6.67
CA LEU A 58 -14.09 17.64 -7.53
C LEU A 58 -12.82 17.83 -8.40
N GLY A 59 -12.60 19.02 -8.96
CA GLY A 59 -11.43 19.30 -9.79
C GLY A 59 -10.10 19.25 -9.02
N ALA A 60 -10.07 19.77 -7.78
CA ALA A 60 -8.89 19.75 -6.93
C ALA A 60 -8.63 18.35 -6.37
N ALA A 61 -9.67 17.67 -5.89
CA ALA A 61 -9.59 16.30 -5.39
C ALA A 61 -9.14 15.31 -6.49
N SER A 62 -9.65 15.47 -7.71
CA SER A 62 -9.24 14.64 -8.86
C SER A 62 -7.76 14.81 -9.17
N ARG A 63 -7.25 16.04 -9.12
CA ARG A 63 -5.82 16.33 -9.33
C ARG A 63 -4.94 15.73 -8.23
N HIS A 64 -5.36 15.80 -6.96
CA HIS A 64 -4.60 15.17 -5.87
C HIS A 64 -4.52 13.65 -6.02
N ILE A 65 -5.60 13.01 -6.47
CA ILE A 65 -5.62 11.56 -6.72
C ILE A 65 -4.76 11.21 -7.93
N GLN A 66 -4.86 11.96 -9.04
CA GLN A 66 -4.01 11.76 -10.21
C GLN A 66 -2.52 11.91 -9.86
N ASN A 67 -2.16 12.90 -9.04
CA ASN A 67 -0.79 13.08 -8.56
C ASN A 67 -0.33 11.91 -7.70
N ALA A 68 -1.17 11.45 -6.76
CA ALA A 68 -0.84 10.30 -5.91
C ALA A 68 -0.68 8.99 -6.72
N LEU A 69 -1.54 8.77 -7.72
CA LEU A 69 -1.44 7.61 -8.62
C LEU A 69 -0.21 7.71 -9.54
N GLY A 70 0.13 8.91 -10.02
CA GLY A 70 1.34 9.14 -10.81
C GLY A 70 2.61 8.81 -10.04
N LEU A 71 2.68 9.15 -8.74
CA LEU A 71 3.81 8.79 -7.87
C LEU A 71 3.94 7.26 -7.69
N ILE A 72 2.83 6.54 -7.58
CA ILE A 72 2.84 5.06 -7.50
C ILE A 72 3.33 4.44 -8.82
N HIS A 73 2.99 5.04 -9.96
CA HIS A 73 3.46 4.56 -11.27
C HIS A 73 4.96 4.75 -11.43
N CYS A 74 5.50 5.93 -11.06
CA CYS A 74 6.95 6.18 -11.08
C CYS A 74 7.72 5.18 -10.20
N LEU A 75 7.23 4.90 -8.98
CA LEU A 75 7.88 3.93 -8.09
C LEU A 75 7.88 2.52 -8.68
N ARG A 76 6.79 2.12 -9.35
CA ARG A 76 6.69 0.79 -9.99
C ARG A 76 7.57 0.67 -11.23
N ASP A 77 7.73 1.75 -11.99
CA ASP A 77 8.63 1.81 -13.13
C ASP A 77 10.10 1.75 -12.67
N GLU A 78 10.46 2.44 -11.59
CA GLU A 78 11.80 2.34 -10.97
C GLU A 78 12.12 0.93 -10.42
N GLU A 79 11.12 0.24 -9.87
CA GLU A 79 11.25 -1.15 -9.37
C GLU A 79 11.34 -2.18 -10.50
N ALA A 80 10.70 -1.91 -11.65
CA ALA A 80 10.77 -2.72 -12.85
C ALA A 80 12.10 -2.52 -13.62
N ASP A 81 12.63 -1.28 -13.64
CA ASP A 81 13.92 -0.95 -14.26
C ASP A 81 15.14 -1.30 -13.39
N ASN A 82 14.93 -1.69 -12.12
CA ASN A 82 15.99 -2.17 -11.24
C ASN A 82 15.75 -3.62 -10.77
N PRO A 83 15.87 -4.63 -11.67
CA PRO A 83 15.85 -6.02 -11.26
C PRO A 83 17.17 -6.32 -10.53
N MET A 84 17.17 -6.15 -9.21
CA MET A 84 18.25 -6.67 -8.37
C MET A 84 18.34 -8.19 -8.62
N PRO A 85 19.50 -8.75 -8.98
CA PRO A 85 19.57 -10.16 -9.35
C PRO A 85 19.37 -11.00 -8.08
N ALA A 86 18.29 -11.80 -8.07
CA ALA A 86 17.97 -12.78 -7.03
C ALA A 86 19.09 -13.82 -6.74
N ALA A 87 20.20 -13.78 -7.49
CA ALA A 87 21.34 -14.67 -7.35
C ALA A 87 22.30 -14.31 -6.19
N ALA A 88 22.26 -13.09 -5.64
CA ALA A 88 23.22 -12.69 -4.60
C ALA A 88 22.81 -13.10 -3.16
N ALA A 89 21.55 -13.49 -2.93
CA ALA A 89 21.05 -13.81 -1.59
C ALA A 89 21.41 -15.22 -1.08
N ASN A 90 21.92 -16.11 -1.95
CA ASN A 90 22.18 -17.52 -1.60
C ASN A 90 23.67 -17.95 -1.65
N ALA A 91 24.62 -17.03 -1.80
CA ALA A 91 26.05 -17.37 -1.89
C ALA A 91 26.81 -17.27 -0.56
N GLY A 92 26.12 -17.34 0.59
CA GLY A 92 26.70 -17.04 1.91
C GLY A 92 26.78 -18.19 2.91
N PHE A 93 26.49 -19.43 2.52
CA PHE A 93 26.56 -20.56 3.46
C PHE A 93 27.06 -21.85 2.79
N THR A 94 28.32 -21.87 2.37
CA THR A 94 29.01 -23.14 2.07
C THR A 94 29.45 -23.78 3.38
N ALA A 95 28.73 -24.82 3.80
CA ALA A 95 29.19 -25.70 4.88
C ALA A 95 30.49 -26.42 4.45
N PRO A 96 31.51 -26.53 5.31
CA PRO A 96 32.75 -27.23 4.97
C PRO A 96 32.48 -28.74 4.85
N GLN A 97 32.86 -29.35 3.72
CA GLN A 97 32.81 -30.79 3.50
C GLN A 97 33.95 -31.49 4.27
N PRO A 98 33.73 -32.69 4.85
CA PRO A 98 34.79 -33.46 5.49
C PRO A 98 35.70 -34.11 4.44
N SER A 99 37.00 -34.08 4.70
CA SER A 99 38.06 -34.69 3.88
C SER A 99 38.14 -36.22 4.10
N PRO A 100 38.71 -36.99 3.13
CA PRO A 100 38.56 -38.45 3.03
C PRO A 100 39.30 -39.27 4.09
#